data_AF-A0AAD2FHN9-F1
#
_entry.id   AF-A0AAD2FHN9-F1
#
_cell.length_a   1.000
_cell.length_b   1.000
_cell.length_c   1.000
_cell.angle_alpha   90.00
_cell.angle_beta   90.00
_cell.angle_gamma   90.00
#
_symmetry.space_group_name_H-M   'P 1'
#
loop_
_entity.id
_entity.type
_entity.pdbx_description
1 polymer ?
#
loop_
_entity_poly.entity_id
_entity_poly.type
_entity_poly.pdbx_seq_one_letter_code
_entity_poly.pdbx_strand_id
1 'polypeptide(L)'
;NKAGFQVKIIKCDWAFIPLTDDMLGTMGVTIDLTAAGDHEPTAEQNNRMLKERVRVALAQLPYKVVPKVITECLGRQAAELLNVFPQKDIISSHFSLQQLIDMVNIN
;
A
#
# COMPACT_ATOMS: atom_id res chain seq x y z
N ASN A 1 5.41 15.90 4.45
CA ASN A 1 4.63 14.97 5.29
C ASN A 1 4.50 15.51 6.69
N LYS A 2 3.28 15.62 7.24
CA LYS A 2 3.02 16.17 8.59
C LYS A 2 3.74 15.41 9.71
N ALA A 3 3.98 14.12 9.52
CA ALA A 3 4.65 13.23 10.46
C ALA A 3 6.18 13.11 10.30
N GLY A 4 6.81 13.92 9.44
CA GLY A 4 8.28 13.93 9.31
C GLY A 4 8.92 12.74 8.59
N PHE A 5 8.16 11.72 8.17
CA PHE A 5 8.71 10.60 7.38
C PHE A 5 9.16 11.04 5.98
N GLN A 6 10.37 10.64 5.60
CA GLN A 6 10.94 10.82 4.26
C GLN A 6 11.12 9.47 3.60
N VAL A 7 10.50 9.27 2.44
CA VAL A 7 10.71 8.08 1.61
C VAL A 7 12.03 8.27 0.88
N LYS A 8 13.00 7.37 1.11
CA LYS A 8 14.32 7.45 0.46
C LYS A 8 14.47 6.48 -0.70
N ILE A 9 13.85 5.32 -0.59
CA ILE A 9 14.01 4.22 -1.55
C ILE A 9 12.62 3.72 -1.91
N ILE A 10 12.36 3.62 -3.22
CA ILE A 10 11.21 2.90 -3.77
C ILE A 10 11.76 1.71 -4.54
N LYS A 11 11.40 0.51 -4.11
CA LYS A 11 11.62 -0.72 -4.88
C LYS A 11 10.44 -0.88 -5.84
N CYS A 12 10.69 -0.94 -7.14
CA CYS A 12 9.62 -1.16 -8.11
C CYS A 12 10.08 -1.93 -9.34
N ASP A 13 9.11 -2.57 -9.98
CA ASP A 13 9.34 -3.24 -11.25
C ASP A 13 9.43 -2.24 -12.42
N TRP A 14 10.08 -2.67 -13.50
CA TRP A 14 10.28 -1.88 -14.72
C TRP A 14 9.00 -1.28 -15.33
N ALA A 15 7.84 -1.89 -15.08
CA ALA A 15 6.55 -1.39 -15.57
C ALA A 15 6.12 -0.06 -14.93
N PHE A 16 6.69 0.31 -13.78
CA PHE A 16 6.32 1.52 -13.03
C PHE A 16 7.25 2.71 -13.27
N ILE A 17 8.29 2.55 -14.08
CA ILE A 17 9.24 3.61 -14.45
C ILE A 17 8.55 4.92 -14.87
N PRO A 18 7.52 4.91 -15.75
CA PRO A 18 6.86 6.14 -16.18
C PRO A 18 6.17 6.90 -15.04
N LEU A 19 5.73 6.18 -14.00
CA LEU A 19 5.07 6.78 -12.84
C LEU A 19 6.08 7.44 -11.88
N THR A 20 7.32 6.96 -11.93
CA THR A 20 8.34 7.30 -10.94
C THR A 20 9.31 8.39 -11.40
N ASP A 21 9.29 8.75 -12.68
CA ASP A 21 10.14 9.81 -13.26
C ASP A 21 9.82 11.18 -12.61
N ASP A 22 8.54 11.47 -12.40
CA ASP A 22 8.07 12.67 -11.68
C ASP A 22 8.53 12.71 -10.21
N MET A 23 8.70 11.53 -9.58
CA MET A 23 9.09 11.39 -8.18
C MET A 23 10.61 11.55 -7.97
N LEU A 24 11.42 11.07 -8.92
CA LEU A 24 12.88 11.24 -8.93
C LEU A 24 13.27 12.72 -8.94
N GLY A 25 12.66 13.50 -9.84
CA GLY A 25 12.99 14.92 -10.02
C GLY A 25 12.50 15.82 -8.89
N THR A 26 11.36 15.50 -8.27
CA THR A 26 10.67 16.41 -7.33
C THR A 26 10.93 16.06 -5.87
N MET A 27 11.14 14.78 -5.54
CA MET A 27 11.17 14.30 -4.15
C MET A 27 12.53 13.74 -3.70
N GLY A 28 13.53 13.67 -4.60
CA GLY A 28 14.87 13.16 -4.26
C GLY A 28 14.86 11.69 -3.83
N VAL A 29 13.93 10.90 -4.36
CA VAL A 29 13.74 9.49 -4.04
C VAL A 29 14.61 8.65 -4.98
N THR A 30 15.38 7.71 -4.42
CA THR A 30 16.12 6.73 -5.22
C THR A 30 15.20 5.58 -5.59
N ILE A 31 15.20 5.21 -6.87
CA ILE A 31 14.45 4.05 -7.35
C ILE A 31 15.40 2.89 -7.48
N ASP A 32 15.06 1.81 -6.80
CA ASP A 32 15.72 0.53 -6.98
C ASP A 32 14.85 -0.31 -7.92
N LEU A 33 15.29 -0.40 -9.18
CA LEU A 33 14.62 -1.21 -10.19
C LEU A 33 15.03 -2.66 -9.98
N THR A 34 14.10 -3.42 -9.45
CA THR A 34 14.28 -4.84 -9.18
C THR A 34 14.64 -5.57 -10.49
N ALA A 35 15.69 -6.38 -10.48
CA ALA A 35 16.04 -7.20 -11.66
C ALA A 35 14.89 -8.17 -11.97
N ALA A 36 14.75 -8.60 -13.24
CA ALA A 36 13.63 -9.40 -13.76
C ALA A 36 13.41 -10.80 -13.11
N GLY A 37 14.08 -11.11 -12.00
CA GLY A 37 13.87 -12.30 -11.18
C GLY A 37 14.03 -12.06 -9.67
N ASP A 38 14.28 -10.83 -9.23
CA ASP A 38 14.54 -10.51 -7.81
C ASP A 38 13.24 -10.09 -7.11
N HIS A 39 12.17 -10.85 -7.37
CA HIS A 39 10.81 -10.53 -6.94
C HIS A 39 10.74 -10.33 -5.42
N GLU A 40 10.24 -9.17 -4.96
CA GLU A 40 10.10 -8.91 -3.52
C GLU A 40 8.88 -9.70 -2.97
N PRO A 41 9.10 -10.80 -2.21
CA PRO A 41 8.01 -11.69 -1.80
C PRO A 41 7.00 -10.99 -0.89
N THR A 42 7.44 -9.98 -0.13
CA THR A 42 6.58 -9.16 0.73
C THR A 42 5.56 -8.35 -0.09
N ALA A 43 5.98 -7.80 -1.23
CA ALA A 43 5.08 -7.06 -2.11
C ALA A 43 4.03 -8.00 -2.75
N GLU A 44 4.45 -9.19 -3.15
CA GLU A 44 3.55 -10.23 -3.66
C GLU A 44 2.50 -10.64 -2.63
N GLN A 45 2.93 -10.90 -1.40
CA GLN A 45 2.06 -11.29 -0.30
C GLN A 45 1.03 -10.21 0.01
N ASN A 46 1.45 -8.94 0.02
CA ASN A 46 0.57 -7.80 0.23
C ASN A 46 -0.46 -7.67 -0.89
N ASN A 47 -0.03 -7.79 -2.16
CA ASN A 47 -0.94 -7.77 -3.30
C ASN A 47 -1.95 -8.92 -3.25
N ARG A 48 -1.53 -10.11 -2.83
CA ARG A 48 -2.41 -11.27 -2.63
C ARG A 48 -3.43 -11.01 -1.52
N MET A 49 -3.00 -10.48 -0.38
CA MET A 49 -3.88 -10.12 0.75
C MET A 49 -4.93 -9.07 0.34
N LEU A 50 -4.51 -8.03 -0.39
CA LEU A 50 -5.41 -6.98 -0.87
C LEU A 50 -6.47 -7.54 -1.83
N LYS A 51 -6.04 -8.32 -2.84
CA LYS A 51 -6.94 -8.95 -3.81
C LYS A 51 -7.96 -9.85 -3.12
N GLU A 52 -7.54 -10.62 -2.11
CA GLU A 52 -8.43 -11.50 -1.37
C GLU A 52 -9.47 -10.73 -0.58
N ARG A 53 -9.09 -9.64 0.11
CA ARG A 53 -10.05 -8.78 0.83
C ARG A 53 -11.08 -8.16 -0.11
N VAL A 54 -10.64 -7.63 -1.24
CA VAL A 54 -11.54 -7.07 -2.25
C VAL A 54 -12.49 -8.13 -2.79
N ARG A 55 -12.00 -9.36 -3.04
CA ARG A 55 -12.82 -10.48 -3.49
C ARG A 55 -13.88 -10.88 -2.48
N VAL A 56 -13.52 -10.97 -1.20
CA VAL A 56 -14.46 -11.28 -0.12
C VAL A 56 -15.53 -10.19 -0.02
N ALA A 57 -15.14 -8.92 -0.07
CA ALA A 57 -16.09 -7.81 -0.03
C ALA A 57 -17.04 -7.81 -1.24
N LEU A 58 -16.52 -8.07 -2.45
CA LEU A 58 -17.32 -8.20 -3.66
C LEU A 58 -18.33 -9.35 -3.57
N ALA A 59 -17.93 -10.50 -3.00
CA ALA A 59 -18.79 -11.67 -2.86
C ALA A 59 -19.95 -11.46 -1.85
N GLN A 60 -19.79 -10.56 -0.90
CA GLN A 60 -20.83 -10.22 0.08
C GLN A 60 -21.89 -9.24 -0.47
N LEU A 61 -21.59 -8.57 -1.59
CA LEU A 61 -22.52 -7.60 -2.15
C LEU A 61 -23.67 -8.29 -2.91
N PRO A 62 -24.92 -7.83 -2.75
CA PRO A 62 -26.09 -8.40 -3.43
C PRO A 62 -26.23 -7.91 -4.89
N TYR A 63 -25.12 -7.62 -5.57
CA TYR A 63 -25.12 -7.09 -6.93
C TYR A 63 -24.64 -8.14 -7.94
N LYS A 64 -25.41 -8.34 -9.01
CA LYS A 64 -25.01 -9.22 -10.12
C LYS A 64 -23.90 -8.61 -10.99
N VAL A 65 -23.85 -7.28 -11.06
CA VAL A 65 -22.82 -6.50 -11.78
C VAL A 65 -22.41 -5.36 -10.86
N VAL A 66 -21.11 -5.26 -10.57
CA VAL A 66 -20.58 -4.24 -9.67
C VAL A 66 -20.07 -3.05 -10.49
N PRO A 67 -20.61 -1.83 -10.28
CA PRO A 67 -20.08 -0.62 -10.91
C PRO A 67 -18.61 -0.38 -10.55
N LYS A 68 -17.84 0.20 -11.49
CA LYS A 68 -16.41 0.49 -11.33
C LYS A 68 -16.10 1.29 -10.06
N VAL A 69 -16.93 2.29 -9.74
CA VAL A 69 -16.78 3.14 -8.54
C VAL A 69 -16.82 2.31 -7.26
N ILE A 70 -17.66 1.28 -7.19
CA ILE A 70 -17.73 0.41 -6.01
C ILE A 70 -16.44 -0.41 -5.90
N THR A 71 -15.94 -0.96 -7.00
CA THR A 71 -14.66 -1.70 -7.01
C THR A 71 -13.49 -0.84 -6.55
N GLU A 72 -13.43 0.43 -6.98
CA GLU A 72 -12.41 1.38 -6.51
C GLU A 72 -12.54 1.69 -5.02
N CYS A 73 -13.76 1.94 -4.53
CA CYS A 73 -14.02 2.15 -3.11
C CYS A 73 -13.65 0.93 -2.26
N LEU A 74 -13.96 -0.29 -2.72
CA LEU A 74 -13.58 -1.52 -2.04
C LEU A 74 -12.06 -1.70 -2.00
N GLY A 75 -11.37 -1.37 -3.08
CA GLY A 75 -9.90 -1.39 -3.12
C GLY A 75 -9.29 -0.43 -2.11
N ARG A 76 -9.80 0.81 -2.05
CA ARG A 76 -9.37 1.81 -1.07
C ARG A 76 -9.64 1.36 0.37
N GLN A 77 -10.86 0.90 0.65
CA GLN A 77 -11.24 0.43 1.97
C GLN A 77 -10.40 -0.77 2.42
N ALA A 78 -10.13 -1.74 1.52
CA ALA A 78 -9.29 -2.89 1.83
C ALA A 78 -7.86 -2.46 2.22
N ALA A 79 -7.29 -1.46 1.54
CA ALA A 79 -5.98 -0.91 1.83
C ALA A 79 -5.96 -0.14 3.16
N GLU A 80 -6.96 0.71 3.42
CA GLU A 80 -7.10 1.44 4.68
C GLU A 80 -7.21 0.48 5.87
N LEU A 81 -8.05 -0.56 5.76
CA LEU A 81 -8.22 -1.58 6.81
C LEU A 81 -6.97 -2.42 7.08
N LEU A 82 -5.98 -2.45 6.18
CA LEU A 82 -4.69 -3.09 6.43
C LEU A 82 -3.77 -2.23 7.31
N ASN A 83 -4.03 -0.91 7.41
CA ASN A 83 -3.23 0.05 8.15
C ASN A 83 -3.77 0.38 9.55
N VAL A 84 -5.01 -0.03 9.87
CA VAL A 84 -5.69 0.23 11.15
C VAL A 84 -5.08 -0.57 12.30
N PHE A 85 -4.60 -1.78 12.04
CA PHE A 85 -4.02 -2.66 13.05
C PHE A 85 -2.49 -2.68 12.96
N PRO A 86 -1.78 -2.87 14.10
CA PRO A 86 -0.34 -3.07 14.08
C PRO A 86 -0.02 -4.37 13.32
N GLN A 87 0.80 -4.27 12.28
CA GLN A 87 1.28 -5.45 11.55
C GLN A 87 2.52 -6.00 12.24
N LYS A 88 2.62 -7.34 12.26
CA LYS A 88 3.61 -8.09 13.05
C LYS A 88 5.07 -7.73 12.75
N ASP A 89 5.36 -7.28 11.53
CA ASP A 89 6.74 -7.07 11.04
C ASP A 89 7.07 -5.58 10.76
N ILE A 90 6.33 -4.64 11.36
CA ILE A 90 6.52 -3.20 11.15
C ILE A 90 7.29 -2.56 12.32
N ILE A 91 7.87 -1.39 12.03
CA ILE A 91 8.62 -0.45 12.89
C ILE A 91 8.10 -0.36 14.34
N SER A 92 6.80 -0.56 14.58
CA SER A 92 6.21 -0.60 15.92
C SER A 92 5.34 -1.83 16.13
N SER A 93 5.56 -2.53 17.24
CA SER A 93 4.70 -3.62 17.73
C SER A 93 3.39 -3.12 18.34
N HIS A 94 3.30 -1.82 18.67
CA HIS A 94 2.22 -1.26 19.49
C HIS A 94 1.34 -0.26 18.73
N PHE A 95 1.92 0.47 17.77
CA PHE A 95 1.19 1.47 16.99
C PHE A 95 0.87 0.94 15.59
N SER A 96 -0.34 1.24 15.12
CA SER A 96 -0.69 0.97 13.73
C SER A 96 -0.04 1.96 12.79
N LEU A 97 0.11 1.58 11.52
CA LEU A 97 0.65 2.47 10.49
C LEU A 97 -0.11 3.79 10.39
N GLN A 98 -1.43 3.72 10.51
CA GLN A 98 -2.27 4.91 10.50
C GLN A 98 -1.94 5.85 11.67
N GLN A 99 -1.79 5.32 12.88
CA GLN A 99 -1.43 6.14 14.06
C GLN A 99 -0.06 6.81 13.89
N LEU A 100 0.92 6.10 13.33
CA LEU A 100 2.25 6.61 13.04
C LEU A 100 2.21 7.76 12.03
N ILE A 101 1.48 7.60 10.94
CA ILE A 101 1.39 8.62 9.88
C ILE A 101 0.56 9.82 10.34
N ASP A 102 -0.51 9.60 11.10
CA ASP A 102 -1.40 10.66 11.55
C ASP A 102 -0.87 11.38 12.80
N MET A 103 0.14 10.82 13.47
CA MET A 103 0.68 11.30 14.75
C MET A 103 -0.41 11.43 15.82
N VAL A 104 -1.31 10.44 15.87
CA VAL A 104 -2.45 10.40 16.81
C VAL A 104 -2.22 9.30 17.84
N ASN A 105 -2.42 9.63 19.13
CA ASN A 105 -2.28 8.71 20.27
C ASN A 105 -0.87 8.13 20.47
N ILE A 106 0.17 8.85 20.03
CA ILE A 106 1.58 8.56 20.31
C ILE A 106 2.04 9.58 21.35
N ASN A 107 1.85 9.25 22.63
CA ASN A 107 2.35 10.03 23.78
C ASN A 107 3.49 9.27 24.44
#